data_AF-X1VHB5-F1
#
_entry.id   AF-X1VHB5-F1
#
_cell.length_a   1.000
_cell.length_b   1.000
_cell.length_c   1.000
_cell.angle_alpha   90.00
_cell.angle_beta   90.00
_cell.angle_gamma   90.00
#
_symmetry.space_group_name_H-M   'P 1'
#
loop_
_entity.id
_entity.type
_entity.pdbx_description
1 polymer ?
#
loop_
_entity_poly.entity_id
_entity_poly.type
_entity_poly.pdbx_seq_one_letter_code
_entity_poly.pdbx_strand_id
1 'polypeptide(L)'
;GYKKHKFGCYQSELPLLEQIAHKLGLPQLEDQRWARHPLVYLMEAADDICYALIDLEDGVEMELLEYPQVESLLLDLVGDDLPDTYRQLGPLDSRRRKLAILRGKAIEHLTNAAARAFVEQQQALLAGTLPGDLVEHMHGPAKRCVLNAKDMARKKIFQDKRKTLHEIGAYTTLEILLNGFCGAALEQHGGRTPSFKNRRILDLLGNNAPDPNGSLHGAFLRMIDFIAGMTDSYASEMAQR
;
A
#
# COMPACT_ATOMS: atom_id res chain seq x y z
N GLY A 1 10.56 -10.03 -3.92
CA GLY A 1 10.75 -8.91 -2.98
C GLY A 1 10.74 -9.43 -1.56
N TYR A 2 11.55 -8.84 -0.68
CA TYR A 2 11.95 -9.33 0.66
C TYR A 2 10.84 -9.54 1.71
N LYS A 3 9.56 -9.36 1.35
CA LYS A 3 8.39 -9.72 2.17
C LYS A 3 7.82 -11.03 1.65
N LYS A 4 8.04 -12.12 2.39
CA LYS A 4 7.39 -13.43 2.14
C LYS A 4 5.89 -13.16 1.90
N HIS A 5 5.32 -13.67 0.81
CA HIS A 5 3.91 -13.51 0.37
C HIS A 5 3.51 -12.32 -0.53
N LYS A 6 4.42 -11.53 -1.09
CA LYS A 6 4.04 -10.51 -2.10
C LYS A 6 4.41 -10.91 -3.53
N PHE A 7 3.46 -10.81 -4.45
CA PHE A 7 3.64 -10.93 -5.90
C PHE A 7 2.87 -9.80 -6.61
N GLY A 8 3.27 -9.47 -7.85
CA GLY A 8 2.68 -8.36 -8.63
C GLY A 8 2.07 -8.79 -9.97
N CYS A 9 1.91 -10.10 -10.20
CA CYS A 9 1.41 -10.66 -11.45
C CYS A 9 0.65 -11.95 -11.17
N TYR A 10 -0.62 -12.05 -11.59
CA TYR A 10 -1.32 -13.34 -11.60
C TYR A 10 -0.88 -14.16 -12.82
N GLN A 11 -1.28 -15.43 -12.84
CA GLN A 11 -1.01 -16.34 -13.95
C GLN A 11 -1.63 -15.85 -15.28
N SER A 12 -2.77 -15.15 -15.20
CA SER A 12 -3.46 -14.52 -16.33
C SER A 12 -2.63 -13.43 -17.00
N GLU A 13 -1.83 -12.69 -16.22
CA GLU A 13 -1.01 -11.57 -16.71
C GLU A 13 0.43 -11.98 -17.01
N LEU A 14 0.83 -13.24 -16.78
CA LEU A 14 2.21 -13.69 -17.01
C LEU A 14 2.70 -13.37 -18.45
N PRO A 15 1.93 -13.63 -19.53
CA PRO A 15 2.36 -13.28 -20.88
C PRO A 15 2.59 -11.76 -21.07
N LEU A 16 1.82 -10.93 -20.36
CA LEU A 16 2.00 -9.47 -20.39
C LEU A 16 3.24 -9.05 -19.60
N LEU A 17 3.48 -9.65 -18.44
CA LEU A 17 4.70 -9.42 -17.66
C LEU A 17 5.95 -9.80 -18.45
N GLU A 18 5.95 -10.96 -19.10
CA GLU A 18 7.05 -11.40 -19.98
C GLU A 18 7.32 -10.37 -21.09
N GLN A 19 6.26 -9.88 -21.73
CA GLN A 19 6.38 -8.84 -22.75
C GLN A 19 6.95 -7.53 -22.20
N ILE A 20 6.48 -7.08 -21.03
CA ILE A 20 6.95 -5.86 -20.36
C ILE A 20 8.43 -6.01 -19.97
N ALA A 21 8.78 -7.12 -19.30
CA ALA A 21 10.13 -7.40 -18.85
C ALA A 21 11.10 -7.45 -20.02
N HIS A 22 10.73 -8.11 -21.12
CA HIS A 22 11.53 -8.13 -22.35
C HIS A 22 11.72 -6.74 -22.95
N LYS A 23 10.64 -5.95 -23.10
CA LYS A 23 10.71 -4.59 -23.67
C LYS A 23 11.54 -3.63 -22.83
N LEU A 24 11.54 -3.79 -21.51
CA LEU A 24 12.30 -2.96 -20.57
C LEU A 24 13.70 -3.51 -20.29
N GLY A 25 14.06 -4.68 -20.83
CA GLY A 25 15.34 -5.33 -20.58
C GLY A 25 15.55 -5.74 -19.11
N LEU A 26 14.48 -6.10 -18.40
CA LEU A 26 14.57 -6.48 -16.98
C LEU A 26 15.25 -7.86 -16.85
N PRO A 27 16.32 -7.98 -16.04
CA PRO A 27 16.96 -9.27 -15.80
C PRO A 27 15.99 -10.30 -15.25
N GLN A 28 15.97 -11.50 -15.84
CA GLN A 28 15.28 -12.64 -15.26
C GLN A 28 16.14 -13.24 -14.15
N LEU A 29 15.59 -13.33 -12.94
CA LEU A 29 16.30 -13.80 -11.75
C LEU A 29 16.04 -15.30 -11.51
N GLU A 30 14.81 -15.74 -11.70
CA GLU A 30 14.35 -17.13 -11.59
C GLU A 30 13.23 -17.37 -12.63
N ASP A 31 12.74 -18.61 -12.73
CA ASP A 31 11.54 -18.89 -13.52
C ASP A 31 10.36 -18.04 -13.04
N GLN A 32 9.68 -17.39 -13.99
CA GLN A 32 8.58 -16.44 -13.74
C GLN A 32 8.91 -15.32 -12.72
N ARG A 33 10.19 -14.94 -12.57
CA ARG A 33 10.62 -13.89 -11.66
C ARG A 33 11.68 -12.99 -12.28
N TRP A 34 11.35 -11.71 -12.41
CA TRP A 34 12.24 -10.68 -12.94
C TRP A 34 12.68 -9.70 -11.86
N ALA A 35 13.81 -9.04 -12.13
CA ALA A 35 14.25 -7.88 -11.39
C ALA A 35 13.21 -6.75 -11.50
N ARG A 36 13.14 -5.92 -10.45
CA ARG A 36 12.28 -4.74 -10.44
C ARG A 36 12.83 -3.69 -11.39
N HIS A 37 11.94 -2.94 -12.03
CA HIS A 37 12.35 -1.72 -12.73
C HIS A 37 12.94 -0.72 -11.72
N PRO A 38 14.10 -0.09 -11.98
CA PRO A 38 14.76 0.81 -11.03
C PRO A 38 13.84 1.89 -10.44
N LEU A 39 13.00 2.52 -11.27
CA LEU A 39 12.11 3.58 -10.81
C LEU A 39 11.05 3.14 -9.79
N VAL A 40 10.79 1.84 -9.62
CA VAL A 40 9.92 1.33 -8.55
C VAL A 40 10.48 1.68 -7.18
N TYR A 41 11.79 1.77 -7.01
CA TYR A 41 12.41 2.14 -5.74
C TYR A 41 12.14 3.60 -5.37
N LEU A 42 12.00 4.51 -6.34
CA LEU A 42 11.58 5.89 -6.10
C LEU A 42 10.10 5.96 -5.73
N MET A 43 9.26 5.18 -6.42
CA MET A 43 7.83 5.07 -6.09
C MET A 43 7.63 4.53 -4.66
N GLU A 44 8.30 3.43 -4.30
CA GLU A 44 8.23 2.85 -2.94
C GLU A 44 8.76 3.83 -1.88
N ALA A 45 9.86 4.55 -2.16
CA ALA A 45 10.39 5.55 -1.23
C ALA A 45 9.44 6.74 -1.04
N ALA A 46 8.80 7.22 -2.11
CA ALA A 46 7.82 8.29 -2.03
C ALA A 46 6.63 7.88 -1.17
N ASP A 47 6.10 6.67 -1.39
CA ASP A 47 5.01 6.08 -0.61
C ASP A 47 5.39 5.99 0.88
N ASP A 48 6.57 5.45 1.16
CA ASP A 48 7.09 5.31 2.52
C ASP A 48 7.30 6.64 3.24
N ILE A 49 7.78 7.68 2.54
CA ILE A 49 7.96 9.03 3.10
C ILE A 49 6.60 9.67 3.40
N CYS A 50 5.64 9.56 2.48
CA CYS A 50 4.30 10.11 2.65
C CYS A 50 3.61 9.49 3.86
N TYR A 51 3.53 8.16 3.93
CA TYR A 51 2.91 7.47 5.07
C TYR A 51 3.67 7.72 6.38
N ALA A 52 5.01 7.77 6.35
CA ALA A 52 5.78 8.07 7.56
C ALA A 52 5.49 9.45 8.15
N LEU A 53 5.21 10.47 7.33
CA LEU A 53 4.99 11.83 7.82
C LEU A 53 3.51 12.13 8.06
N ILE A 54 2.64 11.76 7.12
CA ILE A 54 1.22 12.12 7.13
C ILE A 54 0.48 11.33 8.22
N ASP A 55 0.74 10.04 8.38
CA ASP A 55 0.08 9.23 9.41
C ASP A 55 0.36 9.77 10.82
N LEU A 56 1.53 10.38 11.05
CA LEU A 56 1.86 10.98 12.34
C LEU A 56 1.07 12.27 12.60
N GLU A 57 0.88 13.09 11.56
CA GLU A 57 0.07 14.31 11.68
C GLU A 57 -1.40 13.95 11.95
N ASP A 58 -1.95 13.00 11.19
CA ASP A 58 -3.30 12.48 11.39
C ASP A 58 -3.42 11.83 12.78
N GLY A 59 -2.40 11.09 13.21
CA GLY A 59 -2.34 10.50 14.55
C GLY A 59 -2.39 11.54 15.68
N VAL A 60 -1.84 12.75 15.48
CA VAL A 60 -1.97 13.86 16.43
C VAL A 60 -3.37 14.46 16.38
N GLU A 61 -3.95 14.65 15.20
CA GLU A 61 -5.33 15.16 15.04
C GLU A 61 -6.36 14.20 15.66
N MET A 62 -6.10 12.90 15.59
CA MET A 62 -6.94 11.84 16.18
C MET A 62 -6.66 11.57 17.68
N GLU A 63 -5.78 12.35 18.31
CA GLU A 63 -5.36 12.19 19.72
C GLU A 63 -4.73 10.82 20.05
N LEU A 64 -4.22 10.11 19.02
CA LEU A 64 -3.50 8.83 19.16
C LEU A 64 -2.01 9.05 19.45
N LEU A 65 -1.49 10.21 19.05
CA LEU A 65 -0.10 10.63 19.24
C LEU A 65 -0.02 11.96 20.00
N GLU A 66 1.00 12.08 20.84
CA GLU A 66 1.27 13.33 21.53
C GLU A 66 2.11 14.23 20.63
N TYR A 67 1.67 15.49 20.48
CA TYR A 67 2.36 16.49 19.69
C TYR A 67 3.89 16.57 19.92
N PRO A 68 4.40 16.61 21.17
CA PRO A 68 5.84 16.74 21.42
C PRO A 68 6.66 15.56 20.85
N GLN A 69 6.07 14.37 20.75
CA GLN A 69 6.75 13.19 20.22
C GLN A 69 6.96 13.32 18.71
N VAL A 70 5.94 13.78 17.99
CA VAL A 70 6.02 14.01 16.54
C VAL A 70 6.92 15.20 16.23
N GLU A 71 6.78 16.29 16.99
CA GLU A 71 7.65 17.47 16.85
C GLU A 71 9.13 17.10 17.04
N SER A 72 9.48 16.38 18.12
CA SER A 72 10.86 15.96 18.37
C SER A 72 11.43 15.11 17.23
N LEU A 73 10.64 14.17 16.69
CA LEU A 73 11.06 13.32 15.59
C LEU A 73 11.40 14.12 14.32
N LEU A 74 10.59 15.14 14.01
CA LEU A 74 10.81 15.99 12.84
C LEU A 74 11.97 16.97 13.06
N LEU A 75 12.11 17.53 14.27
CA LEU A 75 13.23 18.38 14.64
C LEU A 75 14.57 17.62 14.56
N ASP A 76 14.61 16.36 14.98
CA ASP A 76 15.81 15.51 14.87
C ASP A 76 16.25 15.27 13.42
N LEU A 77 15.30 15.26 12.47
CA LEU A 77 15.60 15.18 11.04
C LEU A 77 16.10 16.52 10.50
N VAL A 78 15.36 17.60 10.78
CA VAL A 78 15.60 18.93 10.22
C VAL A 78 16.90 19.54 10.77
N GLY A 79 17.21 19.29 12.04
CA GLY A 79 18.41 19.80 12.71
C GLY A 79 18.49 21.32 12.64
N ASP A 80 19.66 21.83 12.23
CA ASP A 80 19.93 23.27 12.16
C ASP A 80 19.23 23.99 11.00
N ASP A 81 18.74 23.25 10.00
CA ASP A 81 18.04 23.76 8.82
C ASP A 81 16.56 24.07 9.10
N LEU A 82 16.29 24.58 10.30
CA LEU A 82 14.94 24.87 10.80
C LEU A 82 14.41 26.16 10.18
N PRO A 83 13.21 26.15 9.57
CA PRO A 83 12.64 27.33 8.92
C PRO A 83 12.44 28.51 9.89
N ASP A 84 12.77 29.74 9.46
CA ASP A 84 12.54 30.95 10.26
C ASP A 84 11.07 31.11 10.66
N THR A 85 10.16 30.70 9.77
CA THR A 85 8.72 30.70 10.03
C THR A 85 8.32 29.81 11.19
N TYR A 86 9.07 28.74 11.49
CA TYR A 86 8.87 27.91 12.68
C TYR A 86 9.49 28.58 13.92
N ARG A 87 10.70 29.16 13.78
CA ARG A 87 11.40 29.87 14.89
C ARG A 87 10.61 31.05 15.44
N GLN A 88 9.79 31.69 14.61
CA GLN A 88 8.92 32.80 14.99
C GLN A 88 7.65 32.36 15.75
N LEU A 89 7.33 31.06 15.79
CA LEU A 89 6.12 30.57 16.48
C LEU A 89 6.36 30.42 17.98
N GLY A 90 5.41 30.93 18.76
CA GLY A 90 5.41 30.84 20.21
C GLY A 90 4.67 29.59 20.72
N PRO A 91 4.64 29.36 22.04
CA PRO A 91 3.92 28.22 22.65
C PRO A 91 2.41 28.21 22.41
N LEU A 92 1.81 29.39 22.18
CA LEU A 92 0.37 29.58 21.96
C LEU A 92 -0.06 29.37 20.50
N ASP A 93 0.89 29.26 19.57
CA ASP A 93 0.59 29.02 18.16
C ASP A 93 0.05 27.60 17.91
N SER A 94 -0.75 27.48 16.86
CA SER A 94 -1.37 26.22 16.46
C SER A 94 -0.33 25.11 16.23
N ARG A 95 -0.52 24.00 16.94
CA ARG A 95 0.24 22.75 16.76
C ARG A 95 0.21 22.27 15.31
N ARG A 96 -0.95 22.37 14.65
CA ARG A 96 -1.14 22.02 13.24
C ARG A 96 -0.25 22.87 12.33
N ARG A 97 -0.18 24.19 12.59
CA ARG A 97 0.69 25.09 11.83
C ARG A 97 2.17 24.75 12.02
N LYS A 98 2.58 24.45 13.24
CA LYS A 98 3.95 24.04 13.56
C LYS A 98 4.34 22.75 12.82
N LEU A 99 3.50 21.71 12.90
CA LEU A 99 3.73 20.45 12.19
C LEU A 99 3.74 20.63 10.68
N ALA A 100 2.84 21.45 10.11
CA ALA A 100 2.83 21.69 8.67
C ALA A 100 4.14 22.29 8.14
N ILE A 101 4.76 23.21 8.89
CA ILE A 101 6.06 23.81 8.52
C ILE A 101 7.17 22.76 8.62
N LEU A 102 7.23 22.02 9.73
CA LEU A 102 8.23 20.96 9.93
C LEU A 102 8.08 19.86 8.87
N ARG A 103 6.86 19.46 8.54
CA ARG A 103 6.55 18.47 7.50
C ARG A 103 7.06 18.92 6.14
N GLY A 104 6.84 20.18 5.76
CA GLY A 104 7.37 20.71 4.50
C GLY A 104 8.89 20.55 4.40
N LYS A 105 9.60 20.86 5.50
CA LYS A 105 11.05 20.72 5.56
C LYS A 105 11.52 19.26 5.63
N ALA A 106 10.80 18.42 6.35
CA ALA A 106 11.05 16.99 6.42
C ALA A 106 10.90 16.30 5.05
N ILE A 107 9.86 16.65 4.28
CA ILE A 107 9.65 16.15 2.91
C ILE A 107 10.85 16.52 2.03
N GLU A 108 11.33 17.77 2.09
CA GLU A 108 12.51 18.21 1.34
C GLU A 108 13.75 17.36 1.68
N HIS A 109 14.03 17.19 2.98
CA HIS A 109 15.18 16.42 3.46
C HIS A 109 15.12 14.94 3.07
N LEU A 110 13.96 14.29 3.25
CA LEU A 110 13.77 12.89 2.91
C LEU A 110 13.79 12.65 1.40
N THR A 111 13.21 13.56 0.61
CA THR A 111 13.26 13.48 -0.86
C THR A 111 14.70 13.58 -1.35
N ASN A 112 15.49 14.52 -0.82
CA ASN A 112 16.90 14.65 -1.15
C ASN A 112 17.72 13.43 -0.72
N ALA A 113 17.43 12.85 0.44
CA ALA A 113 18.09 11.63 0.91
C ALA A 113 17.78 10.42 0.02
N ALA A 114 16.52 10.24 -0.37
CA ALA A 114 16.10 9.18 -1.29
C ALA A 114 16.73 9.35 -2.69
N ALA A 115 16.77 10.57 -3.21
CA ALA A 115 17.40 10.87 -4.49
C ALA A 115 18.90 10.55 -4.48
N ARG A 116 19.62 10.93 -3.42
CA ARG A 116 21.05 10.59 -3.25
C ARG A 116 21.27 9.09 -3.16
N ALA A 117 20.51 8.40 -2.31
CA ALA A 117 20.59 6.94 -2.18
C ALA A 117 20.33 6.22 -3.52
N PHE A 118 19.38 6.72 -4.32
CA PHE A 118 19.08 6.16 -5.64
C PHE A 118 20.27 6.27 -6.59
N VAL A 119 20.90 7.44 -6.66
CA VAL A 119 22.07 7.68 -7.52
C VAL A 119 23.28 6.87 -7.03
N GLU A 120 23.53 6.83 -5.73
CA GLU A 120 24.63 6.05 -5.12
C GLU A 120 24.50 4.53 -5.42
N GLN A 121 23.27 4.02 -5.51
CA GLN A 121 22.98 2.60 -5.75
C GLN A 121 22.72 2.26 -7.23
N GLN A 122 23.01 3.17 -8.17
CA GLN A 122 22.64 3.03 -9.58
C GLN A 122 23.07 1.69 -10.20
N GLN A 123 24.29 1.22 -9.92
CA GLN A 123 24.79 -0.04 -10.46
C GLN A 123 23.97 -1.24 -9.97
N ALA A 124 23.70 -1.33 -8.67
CA ALA A 124 22.92 -2.42 -8.08
C ALA A 124 21.45 -2.38 -8.53
N LEU A 125 20.89 -1.18 -8.72
CA LEU A 125 19.54 -0.97 -9.24
C LEU A 125 19.41 -1.47 -10.69
N LEU A 126 20.34 -1.07 -11.56
CA LEU A 126 20.35 -1.49 -12.97
C LEU A 126 20.63 -2.99 -13.14
N ALA A 127 21.44 -3.57 -12.24
CA ALA A 127 21.68 -5.01 -12.22
C ALA A 127 20.51 -5.81 -11.61
N GLY A 128 19.53 -5.16 -10.98
CA GLY A 128 18.42 -5.83 -10.31
C GLY A 128 18.81 -6.55 -9.00
N THR A 129 19.93 -6.16 -8.39
CA THR A 129 20.53 -6.86 -7.24
C THR A 129 20.47 -6.07 -5.93
N LEU A 130 19.90 -4.86 -5.91
CA LEU A 130 19.80 -4.06 -4.70
C LEU A 130 18.94 -4.79 -3.63
N PRO A 131 19.49 -5.13 -2.45
CA PRO A 131 18.71 -5.75 -1.38
C PRO A 131 17.75 -4.75 -0.74
N GLY A 132 16.59 -5.22 -0.27
CA GLY A 132 15.66 -4.38 0.48
C GLY A 132 14.98 -3.28 -0.36
N ASP A 133 14.60 -2.21 0.32
CA ASP A 133 13.99 -1.00 -0.25
C ASP A 133 14.97 0.19 -0.18
N LEU A 134 14.62 1.31 -0.83
CA LEU A 134 15.50 2.47 -0.91
C LEU A 134 15.69 3.18 0.44
N VAL A 135 14.72 3.09 1.36
CA VAL A 135 14.81 3.71 2.69
C VAL A 135 15.93 3.08 3.51
N GLU A 136 16.13 1.77 3.37
CA GLU A 136 17.24 1.06 4.01
C GLU A 136 18.63 1.56 3.57
N HIS A 137 18.72 2.16 2.38
CA HIS A 137 19.95 2.71 1.81
C HIS A 137 20.09 4.23 2.01
N MET A 138 19.10 4.90 2.61
CA MET A 138 19.28 6.28 3.05
C MET A 138 20.24 6.36 4.25
N HIS A 139 20.96 7.47 4.37
CA HIS A 139 21.96 7.66 5.43
C HIS A 139 21.43 8.49 6.62
N GLY A 140 21.98 8.18 7.80
CA GLY A 140 21.91 9.03 8.99
C GLY A 140 20.48 9.36 9.46
N PRO A 141 20.16 10.66 9.65
CA PRO A 141 18.90 11.09 10.24
C PRO A 141 17.68 10.75 9.36
N ALA A 142 17.81 10.76 8.03
CA ALA A 142 16.72 10.45 7.12
C ALA A 142 16.18 9.03 7.30
N LYS A 143 17.06 8.03 7.29
CA LYS A 143 16.69 6.63 7.52
C LYS A 143 16.06 6.44 8.90
N ARG A 144 16.66 7.01 9.95
CA ARG A 144 16.12 6.92 11.32
C ARG A 144 14.75 7.55 11.43
N CYS A 145 14.53 8.71 10.82
CA CYS A 145 13.24 9.40 10.83
C CYS A 145 12.13 8.50 10.29
N VAL A 146 12.30 7.95 9.08
CA VAL A 146 11.28 7.08 8.45
C VAL A 146 11.03 5.81 9.27
N LEU A 147 12.09 5.16 9.76
CA LEU A 147 11.94 3.93 10.57
C LEU A 147 11.23 4.19 11.90
N ASN A 148 11.61 5.27 12.60
CA ASN A 148 11.00 5.63 13.87
C ASN A 148 9.54 6.10 13.69
N ALA A 149 9.25 6.83 12.62
CA ALA A 149 7.90 7.23 12.26
C ALA A 149 6.99 6.02 12.02
N LYS A 150 7.44 5.07 11.20
CA LYS A 150 6.71 3.82 10.93
C LYS A 150 6.50 2.99 12.20
N ASP A 151 7.50 2.90 13.07
CA ASP A 151 7.39 2.19 14.34
C ASP A 151 6.38 2.87 15.29
N MET A 152 6.40 4.21 15.35
CA MET A 152 5.45 4.99 16.14
C MET A 152 4.01 4.81 15.65
N ALA A 153 3.78 4.94 14.34
CA ALA A 153 2.47 4.68 13.72
C ALA A 153 1.99 3.26 13.99
N ARG A 154 2.88 2.26 13.86
CA ARG A 154 2.54 0.86 14.15
C ARG A 154 2.11 0.62 15.59
N LYS A 155 2.82 1.19 16.56
CA LYS A 155 2.55 0.96 17.99
C LYS A 155 1.34 1.73 18.49
N LYS A 156 1.07 2.91 17.95
CA LYS A 156 0.07 3.83 18.53
C LYS A 156 -1.16 4.06 17.65
N ILE A 157 -1.04 3.92 16.33
CA ILE A 157 -2.16 4.09 15.40
C ILE A 157 -2.73 2.73 15.00
N PHE A 158 -1.89 1.83 14.48
CA PHE A 158 -2.39 0.55 13.94
C PHE A 158 -2.81 -0.47 15.01
N GLN A 159 -2.37 -0.29 16.26
CA GLN A 159 -2.79 -1.12 17.40
C GLN A 159 -3.99 -0.54 18.16
N ASP A 160 -4.58 0.56 17.68
CA ASP A 160 -5.78 1.10 18.29
C ASP A 160 -6.96 0.11 18.18
N LYS A 161 -7.66 -0.09 19.29
CA LYS A 161 -8.73 -1.10 19.39
C LYS A 161 -9.91 -0.81 18.46
N ARG A 162 -10.16 0.46 18.10
CA ARG A 162 -11.22 0.84 17.16
C ARG A 162 -10.88 0.34 15.76
N LYS A 163 -9.60 0.43 15.38
CA LYS A 163 -9.10 -0.13 14.12
C LYS A 163 -9.27 -1.65 14.07
N THR A 164 -8.90 -2.36 15.14
CA THR A 164 -9.08 -3.82 15.20
C THR A 164 -10.56 -4.22 15.01
N LEU A 165 -11.50 -3.49 15.61
CA LEU A 165 -12.92 -3.76 15.46
C LEU A 165 -13.39 -3.56 14.00
N HIS A 166 -12.95 -2.49 13.35
CA HIS A 166 -13.26 -2.25 11.94
C HIS A 166 -12.65 -3.31 11.02
N GLU A 167 -11.41 -3.76 11.29
CA GLU A 167 -10.76 -4.83 10.53
C GLU A 167 -11.57 -6.15 10.64
N ILE A 168 -12.05 -6.52 11.83
CA ILE A 168 -12.92 -7.70 12.02
C ILE A 168 -14.22 -7.60 11.20
N GLY A 169 -14.85 -6.41 11.20
CA GLY A 169 -16.03 -6.14 10.38
C GLY A 169 -15.74 -6.30 8.89
N ALA A 170 -14.62 -5.74 8.41
CA ALA A 170 -14.18 -5.86 7.02
C ALA A 170 -13.92 -7.32 6.61
N TYR A 171 -13.30 -8.12 7.47
CA TYR A 171 -13.12 -9.56 7.23
C TYR A 171 -14.44 -10.27 7.02
N THR A 172 -15.43 -10.00 7.88
CA THR A 172 -16.76 -10.61 7.79
C THR A 172 -17.47 -10.21 6.50
N THR A 173 -17.40 -8.92 6.13
CA THR A 173 -17.95 -8.41 4.87
C THR A 173 -17.34 -9.12 3.66
N LEU A 174 -16.00 -9.21 3.61
CA LEU A 174 -15.30 -9.89 2.51
C LEU A 174 -15.64 -11.38 2.45
N GLU A 175 -15.74 -12.05 3.59
CA GLU A 175 -16.12 -13.46 3.66
C GLU A 175 -17.52 -13.70 3.07
N ILE A 176 -18.50 -12.87 3.41
CA ILE A 176 -19.87 -12.95 2.89
C ILE A 176 -19.86 -12.80 1.36
N LEU A 177 -19.17 -11.77 0.84
CA LEU A 177 -19.06 -11.51 -0.59
C LEU A 177 -18.36 -12.66 -1.32
N LEU A 178 -17.21 -13.11 -0.81
CA LEU A 178 -16.44 -14.21 -1.41
C LEU A 178 -17.25 -15.51 -1.43
N ASN A 179 -17.91 -15.87 -0.33
CA ASN A 179 -18.75 -17.06 -0.26
C ASN A 179 -19.93 -16.99 -1.23
N GLY A 180 -20.56 -15.82 -1.38
CA GLY A 180 -21.63 -15.59 -2.33
C GLY A 180 -21.16 -15.73 -3.78
N PHE A 181 -20.19 -14.92 -4.19
CA PHE A 181 -19.73 -14.81 -5.58
C PHE A 181 -18.90 -16.02 -6.03
N CYS A 182 -17.89 -16.43 -5.25
CA CYS A 182 -17.09 -17.61 -5.60
C CYS A 182 -17.90 -18.90 -5.47
N GLY A 183 -18.84 -18.96 -4.52
CA GLY A 183 -19.79 -20.07 -4.40
C GLY A 183 -20.68 -20.20 -5.63
N ALA A 184 -21.22 -19.08 -6.13
CA ALA A 184 -22.02 -19.07 -7.36
C ALA A 184 -21.20 -19.46 -8.61
N ALA A 185 -19.97 -18.93 -8.73
CA ALA A 185 -19.06 -19.29 -9.82
C ALA A 185 -18.71 -20.80 -9.80
N LEU A 186 -18.49 -21.37 -8.62
CA LEU A 186 -18.21 -22.79 -8.46
C LEU A 186 -19.44 -23.66 -8.79
N GLU A 187 -20.64 -23.24 -8.39
CA GLU A 187 -21.87 -24.00 -8.63
C GLU A 187 -22.16 -24.16 -10.13
N GLN A 188 -21.97 -23.11 -10.93
CA GLN A 188 -22.22 -23.17 -12.37
C GLN A 188 -21.08 -23.81 -13.18
N HIS A 189 -19.89 -23.98 -12.60
CA HIS A 189 -18.71 -24.42 -13.32
C HIS A 189 -18.91 -25.83 -13.94
N GLY A 190 -18.45 -26.00 -15.17
CA GLY A 190 -18.66 -27.21 -15.95
C GLY A 190 -20.07 -27.31 -16.56
N GLY A 191 -20.70 -26.16 -16.82
CA GLY A 191 -22.03 -26.08 -17.46
C GLY A 191 -23.18 -26.52 -16.55
N ARG A 192 -22.98 -26.52 -15.24
CA ARG A 192 -24.01 -26.89 -14.26
C ARG A 192 -25.05 -25.78 -14.13
N THR A 193 -26.30 -26.15 -13.89
CA THR A 193 -27.36 -25.18 -13.61
C THR A 193 -27.25 -24.73 -12.15
N PRO A 194 -26.96 -23.45 -11.87
CA PRO A 194 -26.90 -22.96 -10.51
C PRO A 194 -28.30 -22.90 -9.87
N SER A 195 -28.35 -22.93 -8.54
CA SER A 195 -29.57 -22.64 -7.78
C SER A 195 -30.15 -21.27 -8.13
N PHE A 196 -31.44 -21.06 -7.85
CA PHE A 196 -32.09 -19.76 -8.10
C PHE A 196 -31.32 -18.62 -7.44
N LYS A 197 -30.88 -18.80 -6.19
CA LYS A 197 -30.09 -17.80 -5.45
C LYS A 197 -28.80 -17.46 -6.20
N ASN A 198 -28.00 -18.45 -6.56
CA ASN A 198 -26.69 -18.21 -7.18
C ASN A 198 -26.82 -17.68 -8.61
N ARG A 199 -27.90 -18.03 -9.32
CA ARG A 199 -28.25 -17.38 -10.59
C ARG A 199 -28.46 -15.88 -10.41
N ARG A 200 -29.20 -15.45 -9.39
CA ARG A 200 -29.40 -14.02 -9.10
C ARG A 200 -28.11 -13.32 -8.70
N ILE A 201 -27.20 -14.00 -8.00
CA ILE A 201 -25.86 -13.48 -7.71
C ILE A 201 -25.08 -13.25 -9.00
N LEU A 202 -25.08 -14.22 -9.93
CA LEU A 202 -24.40 -14.09 -11.22
C LEU A 202 -25.02 -12.98 -12.09
N ASP A 203 -26.34 -12.79 -12.03
CA ASP A 203 -27.04 -11.71 -12.73
C ASP A 203 -26.50 -10.31 -12.32
N LEU A 204 -26.01 -10.14 -11.07
CA LEU A 204 -25.44 -8.87 -10.60
C LEU A 204 -24.17 -8.47 -11.34
N LEU A 205 -23.41 -9.44 -11.87
CA LEU A 205 -22.22 -9.15 -12.67
C LEU A 205 -22.57 -8.77 -14.12
N GLY A 206 -23.80 -9.05 -14.56
CA GLY A 206 -24.25 -8.80 -15.93
C GLY A 206 -23.28 -9.39 -16.96
N ASN A 207 -22.76 -8.52 -17.83
CA ASN A 207 -21.82 -8.92 -18.89
C ASN A 207 -20.45 -9.39 -18.38
N ASN A 208 -20.15 -9.18 -17.09
CA ASN A 208 -18.91 -9.62 -16.45
C ASN A 208 -19.05 -11.00 -15.78
N ALA A 209 -20.24 -11.62 -15.81
CA ALA A 209 -20.43 -12.96 -15.29
C ALA A 209 -19.51 -13.96 -16.02
N PRO A 210 -18.87 -14.90 -15.31
CA PRO A 210 -17.93 -15.82 -15.91
C PRO A 210 -18.67 -16.88 -16.73
N ASP A 211 -18.06 -17.28 -17.84
CA ASP A 211 -18.54 -18.37 -18.69
C ASP A 211 -18.61 -19.69 -17.88
N PRO A 212 -19.78 -20.35 -17.80
CA PRO A 212 -19.94 -21.64 -17.12
C PRO A 212 -18.98 -22.75 -17.61
N ASN A 213 -18.53 -22.66 -18.87
CA ASN A 213 -17.62 -23.62 -19.50
C ASN A 213 -16.16 -23.15 -19.47
N GLY A 214 -15.90 -21.95 -18.96
CA GLY A 214 -14.54 -21.41 -18.79
C GLY A 214 -13.79 -22.10 -17.65
N SER A 215 -12.49 -21.80 -17.54
CA SER A 215 -11.68 -22.30 -16.43
C SER A 215 -12.16 -21.75 -15.08
N LEU A 216 -12.07 -22.56 -14.02
CA LEU A 216 -12.43 -22.12 -12.67
C LEU A 216 -11.53 -20.97 -12.19
N HIS A 217 -10.24 -20.99 -12.56
CA HIS A 217 -9.32 -19.88 -12.29
C HIS A 217 -9.83 -18.57 -12.89
N GLY A 218 -10.20 -18.56 -14.17
CA GLY A 218 -10.74 -17.37 -14.83
C GLY A 218 -12.06 -16.92 -14.21
N ALA A 219 -12.92 -17.87 -13.81
CA ALA A 219 -14.17 -17.55 -13.15
C ALA A 219 -13.94 -16.87 -11.79
N PHE A 220 -13.01 -17.39 -10.98
CA PHE A 220 -12.67 -16.79 -9.70
C PHE A 220 -12.00 -15.45 -9.86
N LEU A 221 -11.11 -15.27 -10.84
CA LEU A 221 -10.49 -13.98 -11.12
C LEU A 221 -11.55 -12.91 -11.41
N ARG A 222 -12.60 -13.23 -12.19
CA ARG A 222 -13.73 -12.32 -12.42
C ARG A 222 -14.49 -11.96 -11.13
N MET A 223 -14.62 -12.90 -10.18
CA MET A 223 -15.25 -12.62 -8.88
C MET A 223 -14.37 -11.67 -8.07
N ILE A 224 -13.05 -11.91 -8.06
CA ILE A 224 -12.09 -11.06 -7.36
C ILE A 224 -12.03 -9.67 -8.00
N ASP A 225 -12.04 -9.55 -9.32
CA ASP A 225 -12.09 -8.25 -10.02
C ASP A 225 -13.33 -7.44 -9.60
N PHE A 226 -14.49 -8.11 -9.53
CA PHE A 226 -15.74 -7.47 -9.11
C PHE A 226 -15.69 -7.01 -7.65
N ILE A 227 -15.23 -7.87 -6.73
CA ILE A 227 -15.14 -7.56 -5.29
C ILE A 227 -14.06 -6.50 -5.01
N ALA A 228 -12.88 -6.63 -5.59
CA ALA A 228 -11.78 -5.68 -5.40
C ALA A 228 -12.05 -4.32 -6.04
N GLY A 229 -12.94 -4.25 -7.03
CA GLY A 229 -13.42 -3.00 -7.62
C GLY A 229 -14.48 -2.27 -6.79
N MET A 230 -14.93 -2.83 -5.67
CA MET A 230 -15.92 -2.19 -4.80
C MET A 230 -15.28 -1.13 -3.90
N THR A 231 -16.02 -0.06 -3.62
CA THR A 231 -15.71 0.82 -2.49
C THR A 231 -16.14 0.18 -1.17
N ASP A 232 -15.54 0.60 -0.05
CA ASP A 232 -15.87 0.09 1.28
C ASP A 232 -17.37 0.16 1.61
N SER A 233 -18.01 1.28 1.25
CA SER A 233 -19.44 1.49 1.47
C SER A 233 -20.30 0.54 0.62
N TYR A 234 -19.91 0.34 -0.64
CA TYR A 234 -20.64 -0.53 -1.55
C TYR A 234 -20.50 -1.99 -1.16
N ALA A 235 -19.29 -2.43 -0.79
CA ALA A 235 -19.05 -3.78 -0.29
C ALA A 235 -19.87 -4.07 0.99
N SER A 236 -19.91 -3.12 1.92
CA SER A 236 -20.69 -3.24 3.16
C SER A 236 -22.19 -3.28 2.90
N GLU A 237 -22.72 -2.41 2.03
CA GLU A 237 -24.13 -2.39 1.64
C GLU A 237 -24.55 -3.68 0.95
N MET A 238 -23.71 -4.19 0.04
CA MET A 238 -23.98 -5.43 -0.69
C MET A 238 -23.93 -6.66 0.22
N ALA A 239 -23.02 -6.71 1.19
CA ALA A 239 -22.96 -7.84 2.13
C ALA A 239 -24.13 -7.86 3.14
N GLN A 240 -24.71 -6.69 3.44
CA GLN A 240 -25.82 -6.56 4.39
C GLN A 240 -27.20 -6.88 3.78
N ARG A 241 -27.37 -6.73 2.46
CA ARG A 241 -28.65 -6.90 1.75
C ARG A 241 -28.80 -8.27 1.11
#